data_AF-A0A662LC28-F1
#
_entry.id   AF-A0A662LC28-F1
#
_cell.length_a   1.000
_cell.length_b   1.000
_cell.length_c   1.000
_cell.angle_alpha   90.00
_cell.angle_beta   90.00
_cell.angle_gamma   90.00
#
_symmetry.space_group_name_H-M   'P 1'
#
loop_
_entity.id
_entity.type
_entity.pdbx_description
1 polymer ?
#
loop_
_entity_poly.entity_id
_entity_poly.type
_entity_poly.pdbx_seq_one_letter_code
_entity_poly.pdbx_strand_id
1 'polypeptide(L)'
;MIGIDDLPPSVKIISPKNGIYVKGKRIFPATMPIIIGDVTVEAEAKDNDTHITSVAFYFDEKFMKNDSMPPYTWLMNVNETGMHEIKVIAYDVATNSAIDMKKILIISAKK
;
A
#
# COMPACT_ATOMS: atom_id res chain seq x y z
N MET A 1 20.42 30.68 2.97
CA MET A 1 18.99 30.43 3.22
C MET A 1 18.82 28.92 3.25
N ILE A 2 18.32 28.37 4.35
CA ILE A 2 17.97 26.95 4.40
C ILE A 2 16.73 26.83 3.50
N GLY A 3 16.87 26.18 2.36
CA GLY A 3 15.74 25.92 1.48
C GLY A 3 14.78 25.00 2.21
N ILE A 4 13.55 25.46 2.44
CA ILE A 4 12.45 24.60 2.86
C ILE A 4 12.10 23.76 1.64
N ASP A 5 12.17 22.43 1.79
CA ASP A 5 11.75 21.48 0.76
C ASP A 5 10.22 21.50 0.65
N ASP A 6 9.71 21.89 -0.51
CA ASP A 6 8.29 21.96 -0.84
C ASP A 6 7.89 20.92 -1.91
N LEU A 7 8.81 20.04 -2.30
CA LEU A 7 8.56 19.02 -3.30
C LEU A 7 7.92 17.80 -2.64
N PRO A 8 6.74 17.34 -3.10
CA PRO A 8 6.14 16.15 -2.55
C PRO A 8 6.95 14.90 -2.93
N PRO A 9 6.98 13.88 -2.05
CA PRO A 9 7.56 12.60 -2.38
C PRO A 9 6.74 11.90 -3.49
N SER A 10 7.19 10.73 -3.89
CA SER A 10 6.42 9.79 -4.71
C SER A 10 6.14 8.52 -3.92
N VAL A 11 4.98 7.88 -4.17
CA VAL A 11 4.63 6.58 -3.61
C VAL A 11 3.87 5.74 -4.63
N LYS A 12 4.08 4.43 -4.60
CA LYS A 12 3.35 3.48 -5.45
C LYS A 12 3.16 2.14 -4.77
N ILE A 13 1.95 1.61 -4.82
CA ILE A 13 1.63 0.23 -4.45
C ILE A 13 2.16 -0.69 -5.54
N ILE A 14 3.20 -1.46 -5.22
CA ILE A 14 3.84 -2.40 -6.16
C ILE A 14 3.37 -3.85 -5.95
N SER A 15 2.79 -4.15 -4.79
CA SER A 15 2.05 -5.37 -4.49
C SER A 15 0.79 -5.05 -3.67
N PRO A 16 -0.38 -5.66 -3.98
CA PRO A 16 -0.59 -6.65 -5.02
C PRO A 16 -0.69 -6.05 -6.44
N LYS A 17 0.01 -6.69 -7.39
CA LYS A 17 -0.22 -6.48 -8.84
C LYS A 17 -1.54 -7.11 -9.26
N ASN A 18 -2.08 -6.73 -10.42
CA ASN A 18 -3.30 -7.34 -10.94
C ASN A 18 -3.14 -8.87 -11.11
N GLY A 19 -4.08 -9.64 -10.57
CA GLY A 19 -3.98 -11.10 -10.49
C GLY A 19 -4.85 -11.70 -9.41
N ILE A 20 -5.04 -13.01 -9.48
CA ILE A 20 -5.68 -13.81 -8.44
C ILE A 20 -4.60 -14.28 -7.47
N TYR A 21 -4.81 -14.01 -6.18
CA TYR A 21 -3.95 -14.40 -5.08
C TYR A 21 -4.66 -15.42 -4.21
N VAL A 22 -3.95 -16.49 -3.85
CA VAL A 22 -4.40 -17.49 -2.87
C VAL A 22 -3.29 -17.66 -1.84
N LYS A 23 -3.60 -17.37 -0.57
CA LYS A 23 -2.64 -17.48 0.56
C LYS A 23 -1.32 -16.75 0.26
N GLY A 24 -1.41 -15.48 -0.11
CA GLY A 24 -0.27 -14.61 -0.46
C GLY A 24 0.37 -14.85 -1.83
N LYS A 25 0.03 -15.92 -2.56
CA LYS A 25 0.66 -16.24 -3.86
C LYS A 25 -0.21 -15.84 -5.03
N ARG A 26 0.34 -15.07 -5.98
CA ARG A 26 -0.31 -14.79 -7.27
C ARG A 26 -0.28 -16.05 -8.13
N ILE A 27 -1.45 -16.62 -8.43
CA ILE A 27 -1.58 -17.88 -9.19
C ILE A 27 -2.08 -17.69 -10.62
N PHE A 28 -2.73 -16.56 -10.92
CA PHE A 28 -3.29 -16.30 -12.24
C PHE A 28 -3.35 -14.79 -12.55
N PRO A 29 -3.17 -14.35 -13.80
CA PRO A 29 -3.41 -12.96 -14.18
C PRO A 29 -4.90 -12.59 -14.11
N ALA A 30 -5.20 -11.34 -13.81
CA ALA A 30 -6.54 -10.78 -13.82
C ALA A 30 -6.44 -9.27 -14.11
N THR A 31 -7.57 -8.60 -14.31
CA THR A 31 -7.61 -7.14 -14.55
C THR A 31 -7.47 -6.31 -13.27
N MET A 32 -7.64 -6.92 -12.10
CA MET A 32 -7.43 -6.33 -10.78
C MET A 32 -6.93 -7.38 -9.78
N PRO A 33 -6.44 -6.98 -8.58
CA PRO A 33 -6.15 -7.94 -7.52
C PRO A 33 -7.42 -8.58 -6.97
N ILE A 34 -7.48 -9.91 -7.03
CA ILE A 34 -8.52 -10.74 -6.41
C ILE A 34 -7.83 -11.57 -5.34
N ILE A 35 -8.24 -11.44 -4.08
CA ILE A 35 -7.49 -11.96 -2.94
C ILE A 35 -8.34 -12.99 -2.19
N ILE A 36 -7.79 -14.18 -2.03
CA ILE A 36 -8.36 -15.30 -1.28
C ILE A 36 -7.42 -15.60 -0.11
N GLY A 37 -7.76 -15.11 1.08
CA GLY A 37 -6.92 -15.16 2.27
C GLY A 37 -6.10 -13.88 2.45
N ASP A 38 -4.83 -14.03 2.82
CA ASP A 38 -3.91 -12.94 3.07
C ASP A 38 -3.12 -12.52 1.83
N VAL A 39 -2.60 -11.29 1.85
CA VAL A 39 -1.59 -10.80 0.89
C VAL A 39 -0.70 -9.75 1.55
N THR A 40 0.57 -9.70 1.15
CA THR A 40 1.46 -8.60 1.53
C THR A 40 1.29 -7.43 0.57
N VAL A 41 0.89 -6.30 1.13
CA VAL A 41 0.93 -5.00 0.48
C VAL A 41 2.35 -4.47 0.57
N GLU A 42 2.90 -4.03 -0.55
CA GLU A 42 4.25 -3.46 -0.62
C GLU A 42 4.17 -2.15 -1.39
N ALA A 43 4.80 -1.12 -0.84
CA ALA A 43 4.87 0.20 -1.45
C ALA A 43 6.32 0.61 -1.69
N GLU A 44 6.57 1.23 -2.84
CA GLU A 44 7.82 1.92 -3.14
C GLU A 44 7.59 3.42 -2.95
N ALA A 45 8.42 4.06 -2.14
CA ALA A 45 8.38 5.50 -1.92
C ALA A 45 9.77 6.10 -2.17
N LYS A 46 9.81 7.28 -2.79
CA LYS A 46 11.05 8.01 -3.09
C LYS A 46 10.84 9.49 -2.90
N ASP A 47 11.84 10.12 -2.34
CA ASP A 47 11.97 11.56 -2.27
C ASP A 47 13.39 11.95 -2.69
N ASN A 48 13.52 13.02 -3.47
CA ASN A 48 14.79 13.39 -4.10
C ASN A 48 15.61 14.37 -3.25
N ASP A 49 15.00 15.03 -2.26
CA ASP A 49 15.60 16.18 -1.56
C ASP A 49 15.89 15.89 -0.08
N THR A 50 14.93 15.33 0.67
CA THR A 50 15.00 15.18 2.14
C THR A 50 14.80 13.76 2.68
N HIS A 51 14.42 12.79 1.84
CA HIS A 51 14.14 11.39 2.16
C HIS A 51 12.74 11.10 2.75
N ILE A 52 12.31 9.83 2.59
CA ILE A 52 11.05 9.33 3.14
C ILE A 52 11.20 9.03 4.64
N THR A 53 10.31 9.60 5.46
CA THR A 53 10.23 9.31 6.90
C THR A 53 9.38 8.08 7.20
N SER A 54 8.25 7.92 6.51
CA SER A 54 7.38 6.76 6.68
C SER A 54 6.35 6.59 5.57
N VAL A 55 5.80 5.38 5.49
CA VAL A 55 4.65 5.04 4.66
C VAL A 55 3.54 4.47 5.54
N ALA A 56 2.40 5.16 5.56
CA ALA A 56 1.19 4.74 6.25
C ALA A 56 0.28 3.94 5.32
N PHE A 57 -0.23 2.81 5.80
CA PHE A 57 -1.10 1.87 5.10
C PHE A 57 -2.51 1.92 5.69
N TYR A 58 -3.51 1.96 4.82
CA TYR A 58 -4.92 2.01 5.16
C TYR A 58 -5.72 0.96 4.38
N PHE A 59 -6.80 0.48 4.99
CA PHE A 59 -7.82 -0.39 4.38
C PHE A 59 -9.20 0.24 4.58
N ASP A 60 -9.88 0.60 3.49
CA ASP A 60 -11.17 1.33 3.54
C ASP A 60 -11.15 2.49 4.55
N GLU A 61 -10.18 3.40 4.42
CA GLU A 61 -9.94 4.53 5.32
C GLU A 61 -9.45 4.19 6.74
N LYS A 62 -9.48 2.93 7.17
CA LYS A 62 -8.95 2.52 8.48
C LYS A 62 -7.43 2.44 8.45
N PHE A 63 -6.77 3.11 9.39
CA PHE A 63 -5.32 2.99 9.57
C PHE A 63 -4.93 1.57 10.01
N MET A 64 -3.94 1.00 9.33
CA MET A 64 -3.48 -0.38 9.55
C MET A 64 -2.06 -0.45 10.09
N LYS A 65 -1.12 0.26 9.46
CA LYS A 65 0.30 0.26 9.85
C LYS A 65 0.96 1.56 9.39
N ASN A 66 1.95 2.05 10.15
CA ASN A 66 2.93 3.01 9.65
C ASN A 66 4.30 2.31 9.62
N ASP A 67 4.96 2.29 8.46
CA ASP A 67 6.27 1.65 8.28
C ASP A 67 7.33 2.71 7.98
N SER A 68 8.34 2.81 8.83
CA SER A 68 9.41 3.83 8.70
C SER A 68 10.67 3.29 8.03
N MET A 69 10.70 2.01 7.66
CA MET A 69 11.89 1.39 7.07
C MET A 69 11.55 0.62 5.78
N PRO A 70 12.26 0.86 4.67
CA PRO A 70 12.09 0.05 3.47
C PRO A 70 12.64 -1.38 3.70
N PRO A 71 12.05 -2.42 3.08
CA PRO A 71 10.87 -2.36 2.21
C PRO A 71 9.58 -2.06 3.00
N TYR A 72 8.82 -1.06 2.55
CA TYR A 72 7.58 -0.65 3.22
C TYR A 72 6.48 -1.67 2.96
N THR A 73 6.07 -2.38 4.01
CA THR A 73 5.17 -3.52 3.85
C THR A 73 4.08 -3.58 4.90
N TRP A 74 2.93 -4.13 4.53
CA TRP A 74 1.86 -4.47 5.45
C TRP A 74 1.26 -5.83 5.07
N LEU A 75 1.22 -6.76 6.03
CA LEU A 75 0.50 -8.02 5.85
C LEU A 75 -1.01 -7.77 6.02
N MET A 76 -1.73 -7.76 4.90
CA MET A 76 -3.18 -7.65 4.89
C MET A 76 -3.80 -9.02 5.19
N ASN A 77 -4.41 -9.13 6.37
CA ASN A 77 -5.14 -10.30 6.83
C ASN A 77 -6.53 -9.87 7.32
N VAL A 78 -7.40 -9.56 6.37
CA VAL A 78 -8.79 -9.14 6.60
C VAL A 78 -9.73 -10.18 5.98
N ASN A 79 -10.92 -10.35 6.56
CA ASN A 79 -11.88 -11.39 6.16
C ASN A 79 -13.19 -10.81 5.58
N GLU A 80 -13.21 -9.52 5.30
CA GLU A 80 -14.38 -8.82 4.75
C GLU A 80 -14.47 -9.13 3.25
N THR A 81 -15.57 -9.72 2.81
CA THR A 81 -15.79 -10.06 1.39
C THR A 81 -16.39 -8.88 0.67
N GLY A 82 -15.84 -8.53 -0.49
CA GLY A 82 -16.34 -7.42 -1.27
C GLY A 82 -15.23 -6.66 -1.97
N MET A 83 -15.64 -5.52 -2.55
CA MET A 83 -14.72 -4.55 -3.12
C MET A 83 -14.20 -3.66 -2.01
N HIS A 84 -12.88 -3.51 -1.96
CA HIS A 84 -12.18 -2.71 -0.96
C HIS A 84 -11.09 -1.86 -1.61
N GLU A 85 -10.56 -0.91 -0.87
CA GLU A 85 -9.46 -0.06 -1.31
C GLU A 85 -8.29 -0.08 -0.33
N ILE A 86 -7.11 -0.33 -0.88
CA ILE A 86 -5.84 -0.12 -0.19
C ILE A 86 -5.40 1.29 -0.49
N LYS A 87 -5.06 2.07 0.55
CA LYS A 87 -4.46 3.40 0.41
C LYS A 87 -3.11 3.41 1.11
N VAL A 88 -2.11 3.97 0.45
CA VAL A 88 -0.80 4.24 1.04
C VAL A 88 -0.50 5.73 0.98
N ILE A 89 0.11 6.26 2.03
CA ILE A 89 0.54 7.65 2.11
C ILE A 89 2.01 7.67 2.52
N ALA A 90 2.88 8.21 1.68
CA ALA A 90 4.27 8.45 2.03
C ALA A 90 4.44 9.88 2.56
N TYR A 91 5.30 10.03 3.56
CA TYR A 91 5.69 11.31 4.14
C TYR A 91 7.20 11.49 4.01
N ASP A 92 7.66 12.68 3.64
CA ASP A 92 9.07 13.05 3.68
C ASP A 92 9.44 13.69 5.03
N VAL A 93 10.65 14.25 5.14
CA VAL A 93 11.12 14.96 6.35
C VAL A 93 10.53 16.36 6.45
N ALA A 94 10.26 17.01 5.32
CA ALA A 94 9.67 18.34 5.23
C ALA A 94 8.14 18.35 5.43
N THR A 95 7.55 17.18 5.73
CA THR A 95 6.12 16.94 5.94
C THR A 95 5.25 17.01 4.68
N ASN A 96 5.85 17.02 3.49
CA ASN A 96 5.10 16.81 2.26
C ASN A 96 4.66 15.34 2.17
N SER A 97 3.64 15.07 1.36
CA SER A 97 3.08 13.73 1.25
C SER A 97 2.60 13.40 -0.16
N ALA A 98 2.55 12.11 -0.45
CA ALA A 98 1.97 11.56 -1.66
C ALA A 98 1.12 10.33 -1.36
N ILE A 99 0.13 10.07 -2.22
CA ILE A 99 -0.88 9.05 -2.03
C ILE A 99 -0.92 8.13 -3.25
N ASP A 100 -1.05 6.82 -3.01
CA ASP A 100 -1.47 5.86 -4.03
C ASP A 100 -2.60 4.97 -3.48
N MET A 101 -3.49 4.55 -4.38
CA MET A 101 -4.70 3.80 -4.04
C MET A 101 -4.88 2.60 -4.99
N LYS A 102 -5.32 1.47 -4.44
CA LYS A 102 -5.54 0.25 -5.19
C LYS A 102 -6.84 -0.43 -4.78
N LYS A 103 -7.79 -0.48 -5.73
CA LYS A 103 -8.99 -1.31 -5.60
C LYS A 103 -8.66 -2.78 -5.67
N ILE A 104 -9.26 -3.56 -4.78
CA ILE A 104 -9.10 -5.01 -4.67
C ILE A 104 -10.47 -5.67 -4.48
N LEU A 105 -10.58 -6.94 -4.87
CA LEU A 105 -11.72 -7.79 -4.54
C LEU A 105 -11.25 -8.84 -3.54
N ILE A 106 -11.90 -8.93 -2.39
CA ILE A 106 -11.64 -9.97 -1.40
C ILE A 106 -12.75 -11.01 -1.48
N ILE A 107 -12.35 -12.28 -1.52
CA ILE A 107 -13.26 -13.43 -1.45
C ILE A 107 -12.87 -14.21 -0.19
N SER A 108 -13.69 -14.12 0.86
CA SER A 108 -13.47 -14.89 2.08
C SER A 108 -13.69 -16.38 1.82
N ALA A 109 -12.77 -17.21 2.31
CA ALA A 109 -12.91 -18.66 2.33
C ALA A 109 -13.58 -19.18 3.64
N LYS A 110 -13.89 -18.29 4.59
CA LYS A 110 -14.54 -18.65 5.85
C LYS A 110 -16.03 -18.37 5.76
N LYS A 111 -16.83 -19.43 5.86
CA LYS A 111 -18.25 -19.39 6.22
C LYS A 111 -18.38 -19.23 7.72
#